data_AF-A0A5M9LTP3-F1
#
_entry.id   AF-A0A5M9LTP3-F1
#
_cell.length_a   1.000
_cell.length_b   1.000
_cell.length_c   1.000
_cell.angle_alpha   90.00
_cell.angle_beta   90.00
_cell.angle_gamma   90.00
#
_symmetry.space_group_name_H-M   'P 1'
#
loop_
_entity.id
_entity.type
_entity.pdbx_description
1 polymer ?
#
loop_
_entity_poly.entity_id
_entity_poly.type
_entity_poly.pdbx_seq_one_letter_code
_entity_poly.pdbx_strand_id
1 'polypeptide(L)'
;MPQSTEDAPSKKAKKPYTIDPQSHENFRARLNAKLEAMRAARKADGPDGRPARNRAELIETRRKKEAERKAAKKAQRQEAKEDEARQQAEEQLARIRGGSGSPSIFPARSPETERNFNFGKIAWDGQQLDSNLSGFLENRKKKGKSDAKTALEAAQKKQARINSFDEDKRKDIQEKDLWLAAKKRAQGEKVFDDVNLLKKSLKRQQKQKDKSKQEWKERLTNVDQGKAAKQKKREENLRKRKEDKGQKGKKKAVKKPGKKVKRPGFEGTFKSK
;
A
#
# COMPACT_ATOMS: atom_id res chain seq x y z
N MET A 1 11.31 41.81 -96.08
CA MET A 1 10.40 42.68 -95.30
C MET A 1 9.04 42.01 -95.29
N PRO A 2 8.24 41.95 -94.20
CA PRO A 2 8.44 42.41 -92.81
C PRO A 2 8.12 41.32 -91.76
N GLN A 3 8.01 41.75 -90.49
CA GLN A 3 8.12 41.02 -89.23
C GLN A 3 6.80 40.46 -88.66
N SER A 4 6.97 39.51 -87.74
CA SER A 4 6.05 38.88 -86.79
C SER A 4 5.37 39.81 -85.78
N THR A 5 4.10 39.55 -85.42
CA THR A 5 3.53 39.77 -84.07
C THR A 5 2.30 38.88 -83.85
N GLU A 6 2.42 37.83 -83.03
CA GLU A 6 1.28 37.25 -82.29
C GLU A 6 1.51 37.49 -80.79
N ASP A 7 0.55 38.18 -80.17
CA ASP A 7 0.52 38.51 -78.74
C ASP A 7 0.15 37.29 -77.89
N ALA A 8 0.96 36.99 -76.88
CA ALA A 8 0.67 36.01 -75.83
C ALA A 8 0.25 36.71 -74.51
N PRO A 9 -0.70 36.15 -73.74
CA PRO A 9 -1.28 36.83 -72.59
C PRO A 9 -0.33 36.89 -71.40
N SER A 10 -0.25 38.07 -70.77
CA SER A 10 0.63 38.39 -69.65
C SER A 10 0.32 37.56 -68.39
N LYS A 11 1.37 36.97 -67.81
CA LYS A 11 1.31 36.21 -66.55
C LYS A 11 1.16 37.18 -65.37
N LYS A 12 0.10 37.02 -64.57
CA LYS A 12 -0.12 37.79 -63.32
C LYS A 12 1.04 37.54 -62.33
N ALA A 13 1.79 38.59 -62.01
CA ALA A 13 2.87 38.56 -61.03
C ALA A 13 2.34 38.23 -59.62
N LYS A 14 2.96 37.24 -58.96
CA LYS A 14 2.66 36.88 -57.57
C LYS A 14 3.26 37.94 -56.65
N LYS A 15 2.42 38.64 -55.89
CA LYS A 15 2.88 39.62 -54.88
C LYS A 15 3.65 38.88 -53.76
N PRO A 16 4.77 39.43 -53.26
CA PRO A 16 5.54 38.81 -52.18
C PRO A 16 4.69 38.78 -50.89
N TYR A 17 4.64 37.61 -50.24
CA TYR A 17 3.90 37.42 -48.98
C TYR A 17 4.65 38.11 -47.83
N THR A 18 4.17 39.28 -47.42
CA THR A 18 4.67 40.01 -46.25
C THR A 18 3.95 39.51 -45.00
N ILE A 19 4.68 38.88 -44.10
CA ILE A 19 4.16 38.47 -42.79
C ILE A 19 4.11 39.71 -41.91
N ASP A 20 2.91 40.10 -41.46
CA ASP A 20 2.74 41.14 -40.46
C ASP A 20 3.40 40.67 -39.14
N PRO A 21 4.37 41.43 -38.58
CA PRO A 21 5.10 41.04 -37.38
C PRO A 21 4.19 40.75 -36.18
N GLN A 22 3.09 41.49 -36.02
CA GLN A 22 2.15 41.27 -34.91
C GLN A 22 1.41 39.94 -35.05
N SER A 23 0.99 39.59 -36.28
CA SER A 23 0.37 38.29 -36.55
C SER A 23 1.33 37.11 -36.27
N HIS A 24 2.62 37.29 -36.54
CA HIS A 24 3.66 36.29 -36.32
C HIS A 24 3.94 36.05 -34.85
N GLU A 25 4.01 37.11 -34.05
CA GLU A 25 4.18 37.04 -32.60
C GLU A 25 2.99 36.33 -31.94
N ASN A 26 1.77 36.67 -32.37
CA ASN A 26 0.55 36.00 -31.90
C ASN A 26 0.53 34.51 -32.23
N PHE A 27 1.02 34.12 -33.42
CA PHE A 27 1.15 32.70 -33.79
C PHE A 27 2.19 31.98 -32.92
N ARG A 28 3.35 32.62 -32.68
CA ARG A 28 4.40 32.09 -31.79
C ARG A 28 3.89 31.94 -30.36
N ALA A 29 3.16 32.91 -29.84
CA ALA A 29 2.58 32.86 -28.50
C ALA A 29 1.58 31.70 -28.36
N ARG A 30 0.67 31.53 -29.32
CA ARG A 30 -0.29 30.40 -29.35
C ARG A 30 0.43 29.05 -29.45
N LEU A 31 1.48 28.96 -30.26
CA LEU A 31 2.28 27.75 -30.41
C LEU A 31 3.00 27.39 -29.11
N ASN A 32 3.65 28.37 -28.48
CA ASN A 32 4.36 28.18 -27.21
C ASN A 32 3.39 27.74 -26.09
N ALA A 33 2.24 28.41 -25.97
CA ALA A 33 1.21 28.03 -25.01
C ALA A 33 0.72 26.59 -25.22
N LYS A 34 0.54 26.16 -26.49
CA LYS A 34 0.15 24.79 -26.82
C LYS A 34 1.25 23.77 -26.48
N LEU A 35 2.52 24.13 -26.70
CA LEU A 35 3.65 23.29 -26.33
C LEU A 35 3.78 23.15 -24.81
N GLU A 36 3.59 24.23 -24.06
CA GLU A 36 3.59 24.22 -22.59
C GLU A 36 2.43 23.39 -22.03
N ALA A 37 1.23 23.53 -22.57
CA ALA A 37 0.09 22.69 -22.21
C ALA A 37 0.38 21.19 -22.45
N MET A 38 1.03 20.85 -23.57
CA MET A 38 1.44 19.47 -23.87
C MET A 38 2.60 18.97 -23.00
N ARG A 39 3.49 19.85 -22.51
CA ARG A 39 4.54 19.50 -21.54
C ARG A 39 3.96 19.27 -20.14
N ALA A 40 3.04 20.15 -19.71
CA ALA A 40 2.32 20.01 -18.45
C ALA A 40 1.44 18.76 -18.42
N ALA A 41 0.72 18.46 -19.49
CA ALA A 41 -0.08 17.24 -19.63
C ALA A 41 0.78 15.96 -19.53
N ARG A 42 1.99 15.99 -20.08
CA ARG A 42 2.97 14.90 -19.98
C ARG A 42 3.76 14.89 -18.66
N LYS A 43 3.57 15.90 -17.79
CA LYS A 43 4.33 16.10 -16.56
C LYS A 43 5.85 16.00 -16.79
N ALA A 44 6.29 16.55 -17.93
CA ALA A 44 7.67 16.41 -18.40
C ALA A 44 8.65 17.26 -17.57
N ASP A 45 8.16 18.36 -16.99
CA ASP A 45 8.97 19.28 -16.21
C ASP A 45 8.91 18.94 -14.72
N GLY A 46 10.08 18.99 -14.08
CA GLY A 46 10.21 18.87 -12.63
C GLY A 46 9.62 20.09 -11.90
N PRO A 47 9.65 20.10 -10.56
CA PRO A 47 9.11 21.20 -9.76
C PRO A 47 9.70 22.59 -10.10
N ASP A 48 10.89 22.64 -10.72
CA ASP A 48 11.58 23.88 -11.12
C ASP A 48 11.35 24.27 -12.61
N GLY A 49 10.41 23.63 -13.31
CA GLY A 49 10.09 23.96 -14.71
C GLY A 49 11.19 23.58 -15.72
N ARG A 50 12.21 22.83 -15.29
CA ARG A 50 13.30 22.33 -16.13
C ARG A 50 13.18 20.80 -16.29
N PRO A 51 13.43 20.23 -17.47
CA PRO A 51 13.54 18.80 -17.64
C PRO A 51 14.75 18.29 -16.85
N ALA A 52 14.56 17.22 -16.07
CA ALA A 52 15.61 16.66 -15.22
C ALA A 52 16.81 16.22 -16.08
N ARG A 53 17.99 16.75 -15.78
CA ARG A 53 19.22 16.48 -16.55
C ARG A 53 19.78 15.09 -16.25
N ASN A 54 19.59 14.57 -15.03
CA ASN A 54 20.13 13.27 -14.62
C ASN A 54 19.15 12.48 -13.71
N ARG A 55 19.16 11.13 -13.81
CA ARG A 55 18.38 10.21 -12.96
C ARG A 55 18.68 10.41 -11.47
N ALA A 56 19.92 10.76 -11.13
CA ALA A 56 20.33 11.03 -9.74
C ALA A 56 19.59 12.24 -9.15
N GLU A 57 19.49 13.34 -9.90
CA GLU A 57 18.77 14.56 -9.48
C GLU A 57 17.27 14.27 -9.27
N LEU A 58 16.68 13.38 -10.07
CA LEU A 58 15.28 12.97 -9.93
C LEU A 58 15.02 12.11 -8.66
N ILE A 59 16.04 11.36 -8.20
CA ILE A 59 15.97 10.60 -6.95
C ILE A 59 16.17 11.54 -5.76
N GLU A 60 17.10 12.49 -5.84
CA GLU A 60 17.36 13.46 -4.78
C GLU A 60 16.19 14.41 -4.55
N THR A 61 15.55 14.90 -5.63
CA THR A 61 14.33 15.73 -5.54
C THR A 61 13.18 14.96 -4.87
N ARG A 62 13.01 13.68 -5.20
CA ARG A 62 12.02 12.81 -4.52
C ARG A 62 12.34 12.66 -3.03
N ARG A 63 13.62 12.44 -2.69
CA ARG A 63 14.07 12.28 -1.30
C ARG A 63 13.88 13.57 -0.49
N LYS A 64 14.18 14.74 -1.07
CA LYS A 64 13.95 16.05 -0.46
C LYS A 64 12.47 16.29 -0.20
N LYS A 65 11.60 16.04 -1.19
CA LYS A 65 10.14 16.18 -1.04
C LYS A 65 9.54 15.24 0.01
N GLU A 66 10.05 14.02 0.11
CA GLU A 66 9.64 13.08 1.15
C GLU A 66 10.11 13.53 2.55
N ALA A 67 11.33 14.06 2.66
CA ALA A 67 11.85 14.63 3.88
C ALA A 67 11.03 15.85 4.35
N GLU A 68 10.67 16.76 3.44
CA GLU A 68 9.81 17.92 3.72
C GLU A 68 8.42 17.49 4.18
N ARG A 69 7.80 16.50 3.52
CA ARG A 69 6.51 15.95 3.96
C ARG A 69 6.59 15.33 5.35
N LYS A 70 7.68 14.62 5.65
CA LYS A 70 7.90 14.01 6.96
C LYS A 70 8.14 15.08 8.04
N ALA A 71 8.88 16.13 7.71
CA ALA A 71 9.11 17.27 8.58
C ALA A 71 7.81 18.04 8.87
N ALA A 72 7.01 18.35 7.85
CA ALA A 72 5.71 19.02 8.00
C ALA A 72 4.74 18.18 8.86
N LYS A 73 4.68 16.87 8.64
CA LYS A 73 3.86 15.97 9.47
C LYS A 73 4.35 15.90 10.92
N LYS A 74 5.66 15.98 11.15
CA LYS A 74 6.24 16.03 12.50
C LYS A 74 5.91 17.35 13.18
N ALA A 75 6.04 18.47 12.47
CA ALA A 75 5.70 19.81 12.97
C ALA A 75 4.22 19.89 13.36
N GLN A 76 3.29 19.45 12.51
CA GLN A 76 1.86 19.39 12.84
C GLN A 76 1.57 18.52 14.07
N ARG A 77 2.30 17.42 14.26
CA ARG A 77 2.13 16.56 15.45
C ARG A 77 2.69 17.21 16.71
N GLN A 78 3.74 18.02 16.59
CA GLN A 78 4.30 18.79 17.71
C GLN A 78 3.35 19.93 18.09
N GLU A 79 2.88 20.70 17.10
CA GLU A 79 1.89 21.77 17.28
C GLU A 79 0.61 21.23 17.95
N ALA A 80 0.03 20.14 17.42
CA ALA A 80 -1.15 19.53 18.04
C ALA A 80 -0.90 19.04 19.48
N LYS A 81 0.31 18.57 19.80
CA LYS A 81 0.69 18.15 21.15
C LYS A 81 0.87 19.35 22.08
N GLU A 82 1.43 20.45 21.57
CA GLU A 82 1.60 21.69 22.31
C GLU A 82 0.26 22.36 22.58
N ASP A 83 -0.67 22.36 21.62
CA ASP A 83 -2.04 22.86 21.79
C ASP A 83 -2.83 22.03 22.80
N GLU A 84 -2.74 20.69 22.72
CA GLU A 84 -3.35 19.80 23.73
C GLU A 84 -2.76 20.05 25.13
N ALA A 85 -1.44 20.26 25.24
CA ALA A 85 -0.80 20.58 26.51
C ALA A 85 -1.22 21.97 27.04
N ARG A 86 -1.39 22.96 26.16
CA ARG A 86 -1.91 24.29 26.53
C ARG A 86 -3.34 24.21 27.04
N GLN A 87 -4.21 23.46 26.35
CA GLN A 87 -5.60 23.23 26.78
C GLN A 87 -5.65 22.51 28.13
N GLN A 88 -4.81 21.49 28.34
CA GLN A 88 -4.72 20.79 29.63
C GLN A 88 -4.21 21.71 30.74
N ALA A 89 -3.24 22.58 30.47
CA ALA A 89 -2.74 23.55 31.44
C ALA A 89 -3.79 24.62 31.78
N GLU A 90 -4.55 25.10 30.78
CA GLU A 90 -5.66 26.02 30.98
C GLU A 90 -6.80 25.37 31.78
N GLU A 91 -7.14 24.10 31.50
CA GLU A 91 -8.13 23.36 32.27
C GLU A 91 -7.67 23.13 33.72
N GLN A 92 -6.39 22.83 33.95
CA GLN A 92 -5.81 22.73 35.29
C GLN A 92 -5.84 24.07 36.03
N LEU A 93 -5.49 25.17 35.36
CA LEU A 93 -5.56 26.51 35.93
C LEU A 93 -7.01 26.95 36.20
N ALA A 94 -7.96 26.58 35.35
CA ALA A 94 -9.39 26.82 35.55
C ALA A 94 -9.93 26.00 36.74
N ARG A 95 -9.47 24.75 36.92
CA ARG A 95 -9.78 23.94 38.11
C ARG A 95 -9.21 24.56 39.39
N ILE A 96 -8.00 25.12 39.34
CA ILE A 96 -7.37 25.81 40.49
C ILE A 96 -8.07 27.15 40.79
N ARG A 97 -8.51 27.90 39.77
CA ARG A 97 -9.18 29.20 39.92
C ARG A 97 -10.67 29.07 40.29
N GLY A 98 -11.32 27.96 39.94
CA GLY A 98 -12.78 27.81 39.95
C GLY A 98 -13.42 27.15 41.17
N GLY A 99 -12.68 26.70 42.19
CA GLY A 99 -13.34 26.10 43.35
C GLY A 99 -12.39 25.59 44.45
N SER A 100 -12.68 26.03 45.67
CA SER A 100 -12.18 25.48 46.94
C SER A 100 -12.07 23.95 46.92
N GLY A 101 -10.86 23.42 47.15
CA GLY A 101 -10.63 21.99 47.37
C GLY A 101 -9.23 21.52 47.01
N SER A 102 -8.30 21.65 47.96
CA SER A 102 -7.03 20.93 48.15
C SER A 102 -6.43 20.16 46.95
N PRO A 103 -5.23 20.54 46.45
CA PRO A 103 -4.50 19.73 45.49
C PRO A 103 -4.05 18.41 46.12
N SER A 104 -4.61 17.29 45.67
CA SER A 104 -4.14 15.95 46.05
C SER A 104 -2.70 15.74 45.60
N ILE A 105 -1.76 15.65 46.56
CA ILE A 105 -0.30 15.55 46.42
C ILE A 105 0.20 14.15 45.96
N PHE A 106 -0.68 13.23 45.54
CA PHE A 106 -0.22 11.88 45.15
C PHE A 106 0.09 11.77 43.65
N PRO A 107 1.33 11.47 43.24
CA PRO A 107 1.65 11.18 41.85
C PRO A 107 1.01 9.85 41.45
N ALA A 108 0.32 9.85 40.32
CA ALA A 108 -0.20 8.64 39.69
C ALA A 108 0.96 7.66 39.43
N ARG A 109 0.90 6.53 40.14
CA ARG A 109 1.81 5.40 40.03
C ARG A 109 1.86 4.89 38.58
N SER A 110 3.08 4.58 38.13
CA SER A 110 3.47 4.16 36.77
C SER A 110 2.66 2.98 36.19
N PRO A 111 2.69 2.77 34.85
CA PRO A 111 1.90 1.75 34.16
C PRO A 111 2.49 0.36 34.38
N GLU A 112 2.18 -0.21 35.54
CA GLU A 112 2.34 -1.64 35.77
C GLU A 112 1.25 -2.33 34.97
N THR A 113 1.66 -2.99 33.88
CA THR A 113 0.88 -3.95 33.08
C THR A 113 -0.34 -4.44 33.84
N GLU A 114 -1.54 -4.10 33.37
CA GLU A 114 -2.84 -4.48 33.95
C GLU A 114 -2.91 -6.00 34.16
N ARG A 115 -2.39 -6.47 35.29
CA ARG A 115 -2.66 -7.81 35.79
C ARG A 115 -4.07 -7.75 36.36
N ASN A 116 -5.03 -8.02 35.48
CA ASN A 116 -6.44 -8.18 35.81
C ASN A 116 -6.62 -9.44 36.69
N PHE A 117 -6.19 -9.36 37.95
CA PHE A 117 -6.50 -10.35 38.96
C PHE A 117 -7.96 -10.15 39.38
N ASN A 118 -8.83 -11.03 38.92
CA ASN A 118 -10.17 -11.16 39.48
C ASN A 118 -10.05 -11.97 40.78
N PHE A 119 -9.96 -11.28 41.92
CA PHE A 119 -9.76 -11.86 43.26
C PHE A 119 -10.92 -12.74 43.78
N GLY A 120 -11.94 -13.01 42.96
CA GLY A 120 -13.07 -13.88 43.29
C GLY A 120 -13.18 -15.14 42.44
N LYS A 121 -12.17 -15.47 41.61
CA LYS A 121 -12.19 -16.70 40.79
C LYS A 121 -10.96 -17.55 41.09
N ILE A 122 -11.18 -18.67 41.77
CA ILE A 122 -10.16 -19.70 41.98
C ILE A 122 -10.25 -20.68 40.81
N ALA A 123 -9.18 -20.80 40.04
CA ALA A 123 -9.05 -21.80 39.00
C ALA A 123 -8.14 -22.93 39.49
N TRP A 124 -8.65 -24.15 39.50
CA TRP A 124 -7.92 -25.36 39.88
C TRP A 124 -7.89 -26.30 38.69
N ASP A 125 -6.69 -26.66 38.25
CA ASP A 125 -6.44 -27.59 37.13
C ASP A 125 -7.25 -27.27 35.84
N GLY A 126 -7.29 -25.98 35.47
CA GLY A 126 -8.00 -25.51 34.27
C GLY A 126 -9.53 -25.44 34.38
N GLN A 127 -10.12 -25.89 35.50
CA GLN A 127 -11.53 -25.71 35.81
C GLN A 127 -11.73 -24.50 36.72
N GLN A 128 -12.76 -23.69 36.44
CA GLN A 128 -13.11 -22.55 37.30
C GLN A 128 -14.05 -23.04 38.40
N LEU A 129 -13.76 -22.74 39.66
CA LEU A 129 -14.71 -22.94 40.75
C LEU A 129 -15.84 -21.91 40.67
N ASP A 130 -17.00 -22.30 41.19
CA ASP A 130 -18.14 -21.41 41.37
C ASP A 130 -17.86 -20.35 42.45
N SER A 131 -18.66 -19.28 42.47
CA SER A 131 -18.49 -18.18 43.43
C SER A 131 -18.68 -18.60 44.89
N ASN A 132 -19.36 -19.72 45.13
CA ASN A 132 -19.60 -20.28 46.45
C ASN A 132 -18.55 -21.32 46.86
N LEU A 133 -17.55 -21.59 46.02
CA LEU A 133 -16.52 -22.62 46.19
C LEU A 133 -17.11 -24.03 46.46
N SER A 134 -18.37 -24.26 46.08
CA SER A 134 -19.10 -25.51 46.30
C SER A 134 -18.90 -26.52 45.17
N GLY A 135 -18.47 -26.08 43.99
CA GLY A 135 -18.25 -26.95 42.85
C GLY A 135 -17.58 -26.28 41.65
N PHE A 136 -17.31 -27.07 40.61
CA PHE A 136 -16.73 -26.56 39.38
C PHE A 136 -17.82 -26.00 38.45
N LEU A 137 -17.54 -24.85 37.82
CA LEU A 137 -18.38 -24.30 36.77
C LEU A 137 -18.33 -25.21 35.54
N GLU A 138 -19.50 -25.69 35.14
CA GLU A 138 -19.64 -26.51 33.94
C GLU A 138 -19.32 -25.67 32.69
N ASN A 139 -18.17 -25.95 32.06
CA ASN A 139 -17.78 -25.32 30.79
C ASN A 139 -18.68 -25.84 29.67
N ARG A 140 -19.87 -25.25 29.51
CA ARG A 140 -20.77 -25.59 28.41
C ARG A 140 -20.07 -25.29 27.07
N LYS A 141 -19.98 -26.31 26.22
CA LYS A 141 -19.43 -26.17 24.87
C LYS A 141 -20.24 -25.10 24.11
N LYS A 142 -19.55 -24.14 23.51
CA LYS A 142 -20.18 -23.11 22.68
C LYS A 142 -20.93 -23.79 21.53
N LYS A 143 -22.24 -23.56 21.45
CA LYS A 143 -23.11 -24.22 20.47
C LYS A 143 -23.05 -23.46 19.14
N GLY A 144 -22.48 -24.08 18.10
CA GLY A 144 -22.51 -23.59 16.73
C GLY A 144 -21.22 -22.92 16.23
N LYS A 145 -21.26 -22.48 14.96
CA LYS A 145 -20.13 -21.88 14.25
C LYS A 145 -19.89 -20.45 14.76
N SER A 146 -18.69 -20.19 15.27
CA SER A 146 -18.25 -18.86 15.73
C SER A 146 -17.70 -17.97 14.60
N ASP A 147 -18.19 -18.16 13.37
CA ASP A 147 -17.72 -17.41 12.20
C ASP A 147 -18.22 -15.96 12.23
N ALA A 148 -17.40 -15.02 11.74
CA ALA A 148 -17.76 -13.61 11.67
C ALA A 148 -19.02 -13.34 10.81
N LYS A 149 -19.29 -14.19 9.82
CA LYS A 149 -20.51 -14.11 8.98
C LYS A 149 -21.75 -14.51 9.78
N THR A 150 -21.67 -15.62 10.52
CA THR A 150 -22.75 -16.10 11.39
C THR A 150 -23.04 -15.11 12.51
N ALA A 151 -21.99 -14.52 13.11
CA ALA A 151 -22.15 -13.48 14.12
C ALA A 151 -22.83 -12.22 13.54
N LEU A 152 -22.49 -11.83 12.31
CA LEU A 152 -23.14 -10.70 11.63
C LEU A 152 -24.63 -10.97 11.40
N GLU A 153 -24.97 -12.16 10.91
CA GLU A 153 -26.36 -12.56 10.68
C GLU A 153 -27.16 -12.59 11.98
N ALA A 154 -26.57 -13.12 13.07
CA ALA A 154 -27.17 -13.13 14.39
C ALA A 154 -27.43 -11.70 14.90
N ALA A 155 -26.44 -10.81 14.76
CA ALA A 155 -26.58 -9.40 15.15
C ALA A 155 -27.68 -8.69 14.33
N GLN A 156 -27.76 -8.94 13.02
CA GLN A 156 -28.82 -8.40 12.17
C GLN A 156 -30.20 -8.94 12.53
N LYS A 157 -30.34 -10.25 12.78
CA LYS A 157 -31.60 -10.85 13.24
C LYS A 157 -32.04 -10.29 14.59
N LYS A 158 -31.09 -10.07 15.51
CA LYS A 158 -31.36 -9.43 16.80
C LYS A 158 -31.86 -7.99 16.61
N GLN A 159 -31.21 -7.21 15.76
CA GLN A 159 -31.65 -5.85 15.43
C GLN A 159 -33.04 -5.84 14.79
N ALA A 160 -33.31 -6.72 13.82
CA ALA A 160 -34.62 -6.83 13.19
C ALA A 160 -35.73 -7.17 14.22
N ARG A 161 -35.44 -8.09 15.16
CA ARG A 161 -36.36 -8.43 16.25
C ARG A 161 -36.59 -7.26 17.22
N ILE A 162 -35.55 -6.52 17.57
CA ILE A 162 -35.68 -5.34 18.43
C ILE A 162 -36.49 -4.23 17.74
N ASN A 163 -36.34 -4.11 16.42
CA ASN A 163 -37.05 -3.13 15.61
C ASN A 163 -38.54 -3.46 15.42
N SER A 164 -38.96 -4.72 15.58
CA SER A 164 -40.38 -5.10 15.50
C SER A 164 -41.17 -4.80 16.79
N PHE A 165 -40.51 -4.41 17.88
CA PHE A 165 -41.17 -4.04 19.13
C PHE A 165 -41.38 -2.52 19.24
N ASP A 166 -42.34 -2.15 20.10
CA ASP A 166 -42.64 -0.77 20.52
C ASP A 166 -41.42 -0.07 21.11
N GLU A 167 -41.40 1.26 21.06
CA GLU A 167 -40.24 2.06 21.49
C GLU A 167 -39.86 1.87 22.96
N ASP A 168 -40.84 1.74 23.85
CA ASP A 168 -40.58 1.56 25.29
C ASP A 168 -40.00 0.17 25.58
N LYS A 169 -40.57 -0.88 24.99
CA LYS A 169 -40.04 -2.24 25.06
C LYS A 169 -38.66 -2.33 24.42
N ARG A 170 -38.42 -1.60 23.34
CA ARG A 170 -37.11 -1.51 22.68
C ARG A 170 -36.05 -0.93 23.61
N LYS A 171 -36.34 0.18 24.30
CA LYS A 171 -35.42 0.81 25.26
C LYS A 171 -35.12 -0.12 26.43
N ASP A 172 -36.14 -0.75 27.01
CA ASP A 172 -35.99 -1.71 28.11
C ASP A 172 -35.14 -2.93 27.69
N ILE A 173 -35.38 -3.50 26.51
CA ILE A 173 -34.57 -4.60 25.97
C ILE A 173 -33.11 -4.15 25.74
N GLN A 174 -32.90 -2.95 25.19
CA GLN A 174 -31.55 -2.41 24.95
C GLN A 174 -30.78 -2.19 26.25
N GLU A 175 -31.43 -1.67 27.30
CA GLU A 175 -30.84 -1.51 28.61
C GLU A 175 -30.46 -2.86 29.24
N LYS A 176 -31.38 -3.83 29.21
CA LYS A 176 -31.11 -5.20 29.68
C LYS A 176 -29.96 -5.84 28.91
N ASP A 177 -29.93 -5.69 27.59
CA ASP A 177 -28.85 -6.20 26.74
C ASP A 177 -27.50 -5.53 27.05
N LEU A 178 -27.50 -4.23 27.34
CA LEU A 178 -26.30 -3.48 27.71
C LEU A 178 -25.71 -4.01 29.01
N TRP A 179 -26.54 -4.18 30.05
CA TRP A 179 -26.12 -4.73 31.34
C TRP A 179 -25.65 -6.19 31.24
N LEU A 180 -26.37 -7.01 30.46
CA LEU A 180 -25.95 -8.40 30.21
C LEU A 180 -24.61 -8.47 29.47
N ALA A 181 -24.40 -7.61 28.47
CA ALA A 181 -23.13 -7.54 27.76
C ALA A 181 -21.99 -7.05 28.66
N ALA A 182 -22.24 -6.05 29.52
CA ALA A 182 -21.28 -5.57 30.51
C ALA A 182 -20.89 -6.69 31.50
N LYS A 183 -21.87 -7.43 32.03
CA LYS A 183 -21.63 -8.58 32.91
C LYS A 183 -20.79 -9.67 32.24
N LYS A 184 -21.08 -10.01 30.98
CA LYS A 184 -20.29 -10.99 30.20
C LYS A 184 -18.86 -10.52 29.98
N ARG A 185 -18.66 -9.25 29.63
CA ARG A 185 -17.32 -8.66 29.48
C ARG A 185 -16.55 -8.67 30.80
N ALA A 186 -17.18 -8.30 31.92
CA ALA A 186 -16.58 -8.35 33.25
C ALA A 186 -16.23 -9.78 33.67
N GLN A 187 -17.03 -10.77 33.26
CA GLN A 187 -16.74 -12.19 33.46
C GLN A 187 -15.50 -12.65 32.67
N GLY A 188 -15.07 -11.90 31.64
CA GLY A 188 -13.97 -12.21 30.75
C GLY A 188 -14.40 -12.83 29.41
N GLU A 189 -15.71 -12.88 29.12
CA GLU A 189 -16.20 -13.36 27.83
C GLU A 189 -16.05 -12.27 26.76
N LYS A 190 -15.46 -12.64 25.61
CA LYS A 190 -15.35 -11.76 24.43
C LYS A 190 -16.69 -11.72 23.70
N VAL A 191 -17.40 -10.60 23.83
CA VAL A 191 -18.71 -10.36 23.19
C VAL A 191 -18.50 -9.72 21.81
N PHE A 192 -19.07 -10.33 20.75
CA PHE A 192 -18.90 -9.92 19.35
C PHE A 192 -20.24 -9.53 18.70
N ASP A 193 -20.85 -8.46 19.17
CA ASP A 193 -22.23 -8.09 18.77
C ASP A 193 -22.29 -6.87 17.81
N ASP A 194 -21.17 -6.18 17.59
CA ASP A 194 -21.11 -4.94 16.80
C ASP A 194 -21.13 -5.19 15.29
N VAL A 195 -22.24 -4.85 14.62
CA VAL A 195 -22.42 -5.05 13.17
C VAL A 195 -21.32 -4.38 12.34
N ASN A 196 -20.90 -3.17 12.69
CA ASN A 196 -19.86 -2.43 11.96
C ASN A 196 -18.49 -3.09 12.10
N LEU A 197 -18.17 -3.65 13.27
CA LEU A 197 -16.91 -4.32 13.50
C LEU A 197 -16.88 -5.68 12.79
N LEU A 198 -18.00 -6.42 12.81
CA LEU A 198 -18.16 -7.68 12.11
C LEU A 198 -18.03 -7.51 10.58
N LYS A 199 -18.66 -6.47 10.00
CA LYS A 199 -18.47 -6.09 8.59
C LYS A 199 -17.00 -5.79 8.26
N LYS A 200 -16.31 -5.04 9.13
CA LYS A 200 -14.87 -4.75 8.96
C LYS A 200 -14.04 -6.04 9.03
N SER A 201 -14.35 -6.94 9.96
CA SER A 201 -13.68 -8.23 10.10
C SER A 201 -13.80 -9.07 8.83
N LEU A 202 -15.01 -9.21 8.30
CA LEU A 202 -15.26 -9.90 7.03
C LEU A 202 -14.49 -9.26 5.86
N LYS A 203 -14.46 -7.93 5.77
CA LYS A 203 -13.69 -7.23 4.74
C LYS A 203 -12.18 -7.48 4.85
N ARG A 204 -11.64 -7.59 6.06
CA ARG A 204 -10.22 -7.93 6.27
C ARG A 204 -9.94 -9.37 5.85
N GLN A 205 -10.80 -10.30 6.22
CA GLN A 205 -10.70 -11.71 5.80
C GLN A 205 -10.75 -11.83 4.27
N GLN A 206 -11.68 -11.15 3.62
CA GLN A 206 -11.79 -11.15 2.16
C GLN A 206 -10.51 -10.60 1.50
N LYS A 207 -10.01 -9.44 1.97
CA LYS A 207 -8.74 -8.87 1.46
C LYS A 207 -7.56 -9.82 1.64
N GLN A 208 -7.49 -10.53 2.77
CA GLN A 208 -6.43 -11.52 3.01
C GLN A 208 -6.54 -12.68 2.02
N LYS A 209 -7.76 -13.16 1.74
CA LYS A 209 -7.99 -14.20 0.73
C LYS A 209 -7.65 -13.71 -0.67
N ASP A 210 -8.01 -12.48 -1.03
CA ASP A 210 -7.68 -11.89 -2.34
C ASP A 210 -6.16 -11.76 -2.53
N LYS A 211 -5.43 -11.30 -1.50
CA LYS A 211 -3.97 -11.28 -1.50
C LYS A 211 -3.37 -12.67 -1.70
N SER A 212 -3.82 -13.64 -0.91
CA SER A 212 -3.33 -15.01 -1.05
C SER A 212 -3.64 -15.60 -2.43
N LYS A 213 -4.79 -15.26 -3.02
CA LYS A 213 -5.16 -15.67 -4.37
C LYS A 213 -4.24 -15.04 -5.43
N GLN A 214 -3.89 -13.76 -5.28
CA GLN A 214 -2.94 -13.08 -6.17
C GLN A 214 -1.55 -13.69 -6.07
N GLU A 215 -1.03 -13.87 -4.86
CA GLU A 215 0.28 -14.49 -4.61
C GLU A 215 0.37 -15.91 -5.19
N TRP A 216 -0.70 -16.70 -5.05
CA TRP A 216 -0.74 -18.04 -5.65
C TRP A 216 -0.75 -18.00 -7.17
N LYS A 217 -1.48 -17.06 -7.77
CA LYS A 217 -1.46 -16.85 -9.22
C LYS A 217 -0.06 -16.44 -9.69
N GLU A 218 0.58 -15.50 -9.01
CA GLU A 218 1.95 -15.05 -9.32
C GLU A 218 2.96 -16.20 -9.23
N ARG A 219 2.84 -17.06 -8.21
CA ARG A 219 3.67 -18.26 -8.09
C ARG A 219 3.49 -19.21 -9.26
N LEU A 220 2.24 -19.47 -9.67
CA LEU A 220 1.94 -20.32 -10.83
C LEU A 220 2.49 -19.71 -12.12
N THR A 221 2.28 -18.41 -12.35
CA THR A 221 2.83 -17.73 -13.54
C THR A 221 4.35 -17.74 -13.56
N ASN A 222 5.00 -17.58 -12.41
CA ASN A 222 6.46 -17.64 -12.31
C ASN A 222 7.00 -19.05 -12.61
N VAL A 223 6.29 -20.10 -12.15
CA VAL A 223 6.63 -21.49 -12.48
C VAL A 223 6.51 -21.72 -13.98
N ASP A 224 5.43 -21.26 -14.61
CA ASP A 224 5.20 -21.46 -16.04
C ASP A 224 6.18 -20.65 -16.90
N GLN A 225 6.47 -19.41 -16.52
CA GLN A 225 7.53 -18.60 -17.14
C GLN A 225 8.90 -19.27 -16.99
N GLY A 226 9.20 -19.84 -15.81
CA GLY A 226 10.44 -20.57 -15.58
C GLY A 226 10.58 -21.81 -16.48
N LYS A 227 9.49 -22.57 -16.66
CA LYS A 227 9.44 -23.70 -17.61
C LYS A 227 9.63 -23.23 -19.05
N ALA A 228 8.88 -22.21 -19.48
CA ALA A 228 8.95 -21.66 -20.82
C ALA A 228 10.35 -21.08 -21.14
N ALA A 229 10.98 -20.37 -20.19
CA ALA A 229 12.34 -19.85 -20.37
C ALA A 229 13.38 -20.96 -20.54
N LYS A 230 13.26 -22.06 -19.78
CA LYS A 230 14.14 -23.24 -19.95
C LYS A 230 13.92 -23.91 -21.31
N GLN A 231 12.67 -24.04 -21.75
CA GLN A 231 12.33 -24.59 -23.07
C GLN A 231 12.88 -23.70 -24.20
N LYS A 232 12.66 -22.39 -24.15
CA LYS A 232 13.23 -21.42 -25.11
C LYS A 232 14.75 -21.51 -25.19
N LYS A 233 15.46 -21.54 -24.06
CA LYS A 233 16.92 -21.74 -24.03
C LYS A 233 17.34 -23.05 -24.70
N ARG A 234 16.57 -24.12 -24.51
CA ARG A 234 16.84 -25.42 -25.16
C ARG A 234 16.63 -25.34 -26.67
N GLU A 235 15.55 -24.71 -27.12
CA GLU A 235 15.25 -24.49 -28.53
C GLU A 235 16.31 -23.63 -29.22
N GLU A 236 16.72 -22.53 -28.59
CA GLU A 236 17.80 -21.66 -29.07
C GLU A 236 19.13 -22.43 -29.17
N ASN A 237 19.48 -23.23 -28.16
CA ASN A 237 20.69 -24.06 -28.20
C ASN A 237 20.63 -25.13 -29.31
N LEU A 238 19.47 -25.75 -29.53
CA LEU A 238 19.28 -26.72 -30.61
C LEU A 238 19.32 -26.04 -31.98
N ARG A 239 18.75 -24.84 -32.11
CA ARG A 239 18.79 -24.04 -33.33
C ARG A 239 20.21 -23.63 -33.67
N LYS A 240 20.98 -23.12 -32.70
CA LYS A 240 22.41 -22.81 -32.87
C LYS A 240 23.21 -24.03 -33.31
N ARG A 241 22.98 -25.21 -32.72
CA ARG A 241 23.62 -26.47 -33.15
C ARG A 241 23.26 -26.86 -34.59
N LYS A 242 22.01 -26.64 -35.03
CA LYS A 242 21.59 -26.88 -36.42
C LYS A 242 22.27 -25.90 -37.38
N GLU A 243 22.30 -24.61 -37.05
CA GLU A 243 22.98 -23.57 -37.83
C GLU A 243 24.48 -23.84 -37.97
N ASP A 244 25.16 -24.20 -36.86
CA ASP A 244 26.59 -24.54 -36.85
C ASP A 244 26.88 -25.82 -37.68
N LYS A 245 25.98 -26.81 -37.65
CA LYS A 245 26.12 -28.02 -38.50
C LYS A 245 25.93 -27.70 -39.99
N GLY A 246 25.06 -26.75 -40.33
CA GLY A 246 24.87 -26.25 -41.70
C GLY A 246 26.04 -25.40 -42.21
N GLN A 247 26.74 -24.68 -41.31
CA GLN A 247 27.93 -23.89 -41.67
C GLN A 247 29.22 -24.70 -41.81
N LYS A 248 29.28 -25.95 -41.32
CA LYS A 248 30.48 -26.82 -41.47
C LYS A 248 30.89 -27.08 -42.93
N GLY A 249 30.03 -26.81 -43.92
CA GLY A 249 30.40 -26.87 -45.34
C GLY A 249 31.05 -25.59 -45.90
N LYS A 250 30.98 -24.45 -45.19
CA LYS A 250 31.43 -23.15 -45.70
C LYS A 250 32.11 -22.31 -44.60
N LYS A 251 33.35 -22.66 -44.22
CA LYS A 251 34.52 -21.75 -44.26
C LYS A 251 35.71 -22.27 -43.42
N LYS A 252 36.81 -22.38 -44.17
CA LYS A 252 38.20 -22.05 -43.83
C LYS A 252 38.88 -22.81 -42.68
N ALA A 253 39.68 -23.77 -43.12
CA ALA A 253 40.93 -24.17 -42.49
C ALA A 253 41.74 -22.92 -42.07
N VAL A 254 41.63 -22.51 -40.81
CA VAL A 254 42.62 -21.64 -40.16
C VAL A 254 43.46 -22.55 -39.28
N LYS A 255 44.64 -22.92 -39.80
CA LYS A 255 45.72 -23.56 -39.04
C LYS A 255 46.00 -22.72 -37.80
N LYS A 256 45.68 -23.21 -36.60
CA LYS A 256 46.28 -22.72 -35.35
C LYS A 256 47.53 -23.56 -35.06
N PRO A 257 48.70 -22.94 -34.76
CA PRO A 257 49.88 -23.68 -34.38
C PRO A 257 49.66 -24.34 -33.01
N GLY A 258 50.16 -25.56 -32.87
CA GLY A 258 49.89 -26.45 -31.73
C GLY A 258 50.29 -25.83 -30.39
N LYS A 259 49.29 -25.40 -29.61
CA LYS A 259 49.45 -25.14 -28.18
C LYS A 259 49.15 -26.44 -27.46
N LYS A 260 50.21 -27.09 -26.97
CA LYS A 260 50.19 -28.36 -26.21
C LYS A 260 49.07 -28.30 -25.15
N VAL A 261 48.15 -29.26 -25.23
CA VAL A 261 47.08 -29.48 -24.26
C VAL A 261 47.71 -29.88 -22.93
N LYS A 262 47.78 -28.95 -21.97
CA LYS A 262 47.93 -29.33 -20.55
C LYS A 262 46.61 -29.98 -20.15
N ARG A 263 46.67 -31.28 -19.85
CA ARG A 263 45.54 -32.09 -19.40
C ARG A 263 44.93 -31.42 -18.15
N PRO A 264 43.60 -31.27 -18.06
CA PRO A 264 42.95 -30.85 -16.82
C PRO A 264 43.02 -32.04 -15.86
N GLY A 265 44.09 -32.10 -15.08
CA GLY A 265 44.41 -33.17 -14.14
C GLY A 265 45.09 -32.58 -12.91
N PHE A 266 44.63 -33.05 -11.76
CA PHE A 266 44.84 -32.63 -10.37
C PHE A 266 46.29 -32.80 -9.86
N GLU A 267 47.32 -32.46 -10.63
CA GLU A 267 48.70 -32.55 -10.13
C GLU A 267 49.46 -31.26 -10.37
N GLY A 268 49.43 -30.41 -9.33
CA GLY A 268 50.26 -29.23 -9.21
C GLY A 268 51.74 -29.61 -9.20
N THR A 269 52.49 -29.07 -10.15
CA THR A 269 53.96 -29.12 -10.13
C THR A 269 54.45 -28.13 -9.07
N PHE A 270 54.60 -28.62 -7.83
CA PHE A 270 55.47 -27.97 -6.86
C PHE A 270 56.90 -28.03 -7.39
N LYS A 271 57.49 -26.87 -7.70
CA LYS A 271 58.94 -26.76 -7.89
C LYS A 271 59.46 -25.91 -6.75
N SER A 272 60.07 -26.60 -5.78
CA SER A 272 60.86 -26.05 -4.69
C SER A 272 62.01 -25.20 -5.25
N LYS A 273 62.39 -24.18 -4.49
CA LYS A 273 63.60 -23.39 -4.67
C LYS A 273 64.69 -23.96 -3.79
#